data_AF-A0A0U4NYI5-F1
#
_entry.id   AF-A0A0U4NYI5-F1
#
_cell.length_a   1.000
_cell.length_b   1.000
_cell.length_c   1.000
_cell.angle_alpha   90.00
_cell.angle_beta   90.00
_cell.angle_gamma   90.00
#
_symmetry.space_group_name_H-M   'P 1'
#
loop_
_entity.id
_entity.type
_entity.pdbx_description
1 polymer ?
#
loop_
_entity_poly.entity_id
_entity_poly.type
_entity_poly.pdbx_seq_one_letter_code
_entity_poly.pdbx_strand_id
1 'polypeptide(L)'
;MDHTQAASAARAKRAARATSAMHRKQATAQAATRNVGAQVATRAMDLVGTPYRYGGTNPQNGLDCSGLVNYVYRDVHNVKLPRTSRELSQLKGPKVARGDLKAGDLVFFKTGQRSGIDHVAIYLGNDRFVHAPRSGESVRVDHLSKPYWTKRFASAKRVLQQPTLAAETSPVADKPRTKRTRKS
;
A
#
# COMPACT_ATOMS: atom_id res chain seq x y z
N MET A 1 26.65 -48.89 18.18
CA MET A 1 25.49 -48.10 18.64
C MET A 1 26.08 -47.09 19.62
N ASP A 2 26.08 -45.77 19.50
CA ASP A 2 25.12 -44.83 18.91
C ASP A 2 25.77 -43.42 18.97
N HIS A 3 26.21 -42.84 17.85
CA HIS A 3 26.78 -41.46 17.81
C HIS A 3 26.04 -40.53 16.83
N THR A 4 25.12 -41.06 16.04
CA THR A 4 24.40 -40.34 14.98
C THR A 4 23.16 -39.61 15.48
N GLN A 5 22.63 -39.96 16.67
CA GLN A 5 21.39 -39.38 17.19
C GLN A 5 21.54 -37.97 17.78
N ALA A 6 22.72 -37.64 18.35
CA ALA A 6 22.96 -36.35 19.00
C ALA A 6 23.05 -35.16 18.01
N ALA A 7 23.65 -35.36 16.83
CA ALA A 7 23.79 -34.32 15.81
C ALA A 7 22.44 -33.95 15.14
N SER A 8 21.54 -34.93 15.00
CA SER A 8 20.19 -34.74 14.46
C SER A 8 19.32 -33.84 15.38
N ALA A 9 19.37 -34.08 16.69
CA ALA A 9 18.61 -33.32 17.68
C ALA A 9 19.03 -31.84 17.77
N ALA A 10 20.32 -31.53 17.63
CA ALA A 10 20.83 -30.16 17.65
C ALA A 10 20.38 -29.33 16.43
N ARG A 11 20.30 -29.98 15.25
CA ARG A 11 19.84 -29.35 14.00
C ARG A 11 18.34 -29.05 14.03
N ALA A 12 17.53 -29.95 14.57
CA ALA A 12 16.09 -29.74 14.78
C ALA A 12 15.80 -28.58 15.74
N LYS A 13 16.54 -28.48 16.85
CA LYS A 13 16.42 -27.37 17.82
C LYS A 13 16.82 -26.02 17.21
N ARG A 14 17.86 -25.99 16.37
CA ARG A 14 18.27 -24.79 15.62
C ARG A 14 17.21 -24.35 14.61
N ALA A 15 16.60 -25.29 13.88
CA ALA A 15 15.53 -25.02 12.94
C ALA A 15 14.28 -24.46 13.65
N ALA A 16 13.86 -25.05 14.77
CA ALA A 16 12.71 -24.57 15.57
C ALA A 16 12.93 -23.18 16.21
N ARG A 17 14.18 -22.86 16.58
CA ARG A 17 14.55 -21.54 17.11
C ARG A 17 14.58 -20.47 16.01
N ALA A 18 14.98 -20.84 14.79
CA ALA A 18 14.94 -19.97 13.61
C ALA A 18 13.51 -19.68 13.16
N THR A 19 12.62 -20.68 13.12
CA THR A 19 11.19 -20.48 12.80
C THR A 19 10.50 -19.60 13.85
N SER A 20 10.76 -19.81 15.14
CA SER A 20 10.20 -18.97 16.21
C SER A 20 10.71 -17.53 16.21
N ALA A 21 11.95 -17.28 15.75
CA ALA A 21 12.47 -15.93 15.56
C ALA A 21 11.83 -15.24 14.34
N MET A 22 11.58 -15.98 13.26
CA MET A 22 10.90 -15.49 12.06
C MET A 22 9.44 -15.12 12.34
N HIS A 23 8.68 -15.96 13.06
CA HIS A 23 7.31 -15.66 13.45
C HIS A 23 7.22 -14.42 14.35
N ARG A 24 8.16 -14.26 15.30
CA ARG A 24 8.24 -13.05 16.15
C ARG A 24 8.53 -11.79 15.35
N LYS A 25 9.49 -11.83 14.40
CA LYS A 25 9.74 -10.71 13.48
C LYS A 25 8.54 -10.36 12.61
N GLN A 26 7.81 -11.37 12.12
CA GLN A 26 6.57 -11.15 11.36
C GLN A 26 5.48 -10.51 12.22
N ALA A 27 5.32 -10.94 13.48
CA ALA A 27 4.34 -10.36 14.40
C ALA A 27 4.65 -8.90 14.75
N THR A 28 5.91 -8.55 15.02
CA THR A 28 6.32 -7.16 15.30
C THR A 28 6.19 -6.26 14.06
N ALA A 29 6.56 -6.78 12.88
CA ALA A 29 6.35 -6.07 11.61
C ALA A 29 4.86 -5.84 11.33
N GLN A 30 3.99 -6.84 11.58
CA GLN A 30 2.55 -6.69 11.43
C GLN A 30 1.97 -5.65 12.41
N ALA A 31 2.45 -5.61 13.66
CA ALA A 31 2.04 -4.60 14.65
C ALA A 31 2.49 -3.18 14.26
N ALA A 32 3.72 -3.03 13.76
CA ALA A 32 4.23 -1.76 13.24
C ALA A 32 3.45 -1.29 11.99
N THR A 33 3.09 -2.20 11.07
CA THR A 33 2.24 -1.86 9.91
C THR A 33 0.84 -1.46 10.32
N ARG A 34 0.25 -2.10 11.34
CA ARG A 34 -1.03 -1.65 11.90
C ARG A 34 -0.93 -0.21 12.41
N ASN A 35 0.20 0.16 12.99
CA ASN A 35 0.44 1.52 13.48
C ASN A 35 0.52 2.53 12.31
N VAL A 36 1.27 2.20 11.26
CA VAL A 36 1.41 3.03 10.05
C VAL A 36 0.07 3.27 9.34
N GLY A 37 -0.68 2.20 9.07
CA GLY A 37 -1.99 2.31 8.41
C GLY A 37 -3.00 3.11 9.24
N ALA A 38 -2.95 2.97 10.57
CA ALA A 38 -3.76 3.76 11.49
C ALA A 38 -3.37 5.24 11.47
N GLN A 39 -2.09 5.58 11.44
CA GLN A 39 -1.63 6.98 11.33
C GLN A 39 -2.11 7.64 10.04
N VAL A 40 -2.03 6.93 8.91
CA VAL A 40 -2.58 7.38 7.62
C VAL A 40 -4.09 7.62 7.73
N ALA A 41 -4.83 6.68 8.33
CA ALA A 41 -6.28 6.82 8.50
C ALA A 41 -6.64 8.01 9.41
N THR A 42 -5.96 8.16 10.55
CA THR A 42 -6.15 9.29 11.46
C THR A 42 -5.86 10.62 10.76
N ARG A 43 -4.71 10.74 10.09
CA ARG A 43 -4.39 12.00 9.41
C ARG A 43 -5.34 12.31 8.27
N ALA A 44 -5.87 11.30 7.59
CA ALA A 44 -6.89 11.51 6.56
C ALA A 44 -8.23 11.99 7.16
N MET A 45 -8.57 11.56 8.39
CA MET A 45 -9.76 12.04 9.11
C MET A 45 -9.65 13.51 9.49
N ASP A 46 -8.46 14.00 9.86
CA ASP A 46 -8.24 15.42 10.18
C ASP A 46 -8.53 16.36 9.00
N LEU A 47 -8.59 15.82 7.79
CA LEU A 47 -8.84 16.57 6.56
C LEU A 47 -10.30 16.59 6.15
N VAL A 48 -11.18 15.88 6.87
CA VAL A 48 -12.63 15.93 6.64
C VAL A 48 -13.13 17.36 6.76
N GLY A 49 -13.98 17.77 5.81
CA GLY A 49 -14.45 19.15 5.69
C GLY A 49 -13.62 20.02 4.73
N THR A 50 -12.39 19.63 4.39
CA THR A 50 -11.56 20.34 3.40
C THR A 50 -12.29 20.42 2.06
N PRO A 51 -12.44 21.60 1.44
CA PRO A 51 -13.13 21.72 0.15
C PRO A 51 -12.45 20.91 -0.96
N TYR A 52 -13.24 20.32 -1.85
CA TYR A 52 -12.70 19.72 -3.05
C TYR A 52 -12.19 20.81 -4.01
N ARG A 53 -10.97 20.63 -4.51
CA ARG A 53 -10.45 21.43 -5.62
C ARG A 53 -9.78 20.53 -6.63
N TYR A 54 -10.22 20.55 -7.88
CA TYR A 54 -9.59 19.78 -8.95
C TYR A 54 -8.11 20.19 -9.09
N GLY A 55 -7.19 19.22 -9.07
CA GLY A 55 -5.76 19.49 -9.06
C GLY A 55 -5.21 19.96 -7.70
N GLY A 56 -6.06 20.10 -6.67
CA GLY A 56 -5.70 20.55 -5.34
C GLY A 56 -4.80 19.57 -4.59
N THR A 57 -3.77 20.09 -3.91
CA THR A 57 -2.72 19.31 -3.23
C THR A 57 -2.43 19.79 -1.81
N ASN A 58 -3.14 20.81 -1.32
CA ASN A 58 -2.97 21.35 0.02
C ASN A 58 -4.33 21.64 0.67
N PRO A 59 -4.50 21.39 1.99
CA PRO A 59 -5.78 21.60 2.65
C PRO A 59 -6.28 23.05 2.63
N GLN A 60 -5.37 24.02 2.69
CA GLN A 60 -5.68 25.45 2.74
C GLN A 60 -6.44 25.93 1.49
N ASN A 61 -6.08 25.41 0.32
CA ASN A 61 -6.69 25.76 -0.97
C ASN A 61 -7.57 24.63 -1.53
N GLY A 62 -7.80 23.57 -0.76
CA GLY A 62 -8.58 22.40 -1.17
C GLY A 62 -7.79 21.26 -1.81
N LEU A 63 -8.40 20.07 -1.77
CA LEU A 63 -7.79 18.80 -2.19
C LEU A 63 -8.62 18.13 -3.28
N ASP A 64 -7.99 17.45 -4.24
CA ASP A 64 -8.66 16.40 -5.02
C ASP A 64 -8.43 15.01 -4.42
N CYS A 65 -9.06 13.98 -5.01
CA CYS A 65 -9.01 12.61 -4.49
C CYS A 65 -7.58 12.09 -4.33
N SER A 66 -6.75 12.29 -5.35
CA SER A 66 -5.34 11.91 -5.35
C SER A 66 -4.43 12.88 -4.58
N GLY A 67 -4.83 14.15 -4.49
CA GLY A 67 -4.16 15.18 -3.69
C GLY A 67 -4.29 14.93 -2.20
N LEU A 68 -5.46 14.48 -1.75
CA LEU A 68 -5.70 13.99 -0.39
C LEU A 68 -4.74 12.84 -0.06
N VAL A 69 -4.67 11.82 -0.92
CA VAL A 69 -3.78 10.66 -0.73
C VAL A 69 -2.32 11.11 -0.63
N ASN A 70 -1.85 11.91 -1.59
CA ASN A 70 -0.48 12.42 -1.60
C ASN A 70 -0.15 13.23 -0.35
N TYR A 71 -1.06 14.11 0.06
CA TYR A 71 -0.86 14.96 1.23
C TYR A 71 -0.69 14.11 2.50
N VAL A 72 -1.60 13.17 2.74
CA VAL A 72 -1.57 12.30 3.93
C VAL A 72 -0.30 11.43 3.95
N TYR A 73 0.03 10.78 2.85
CA TYR A 73 1.19 9.88 2.78
C TYR A 73 2.52 10.61 2.88
N ARG A 74 2.60 11.82 2.32
CA ARG A 74 3.76 12.70 2.49
C ARG A 74 3.90 13.15 3.95
N ASP A 75 2.80 13.50 4.60
CA ASP A 75 2.84 14.03 5.96
C ASP A 75 3.22 12.96 7.00
N VAL A 76 2.65 11.75 6.90
CA VAL A 76 2.90 10.69 7.89
C VAL A 76 4.27 10.04 7.71
N HIS A 77 4.74 9.82 6.47
CA HIS A 77 5.95 9.03 6.20
C HIS A 77 6.88 9.62 5.13
N ASN A 78 6.67 10.86 4.69
CA ASN A 78 7.45 11.49 3.62
C ASN A 78 7.47 10.65 2.32
N VAL A 79 6.42 9.86 2.08
CA VAL A 79 6.32 9.01 0.89
C VAL A 79 5.79 9.83 -0.27
N LYS A 80 6.57 9.88 -1.35
CA LYS A 80 6.15 10.51 -2.61
C LYS A 80 5.39 9.50 -3.45
N LEU A 81 4.14 9.81 -3.74
CA LEU A 81 3.30 8.97 -4.60
C LEU A 81 3.07 9.66 -5.95
N PRO A 82 2.67 8.89 -6.98
CA PRO A 82 2.20 9.47 -8.22
C PRO A 82 1.01 10.41 -8.01
N ARG A 83 0.89 11.39 -8.90
CA ARG A 83 -0.08 12.47 -8.70
C ARG A 83 -1.51 12.06 -9.02
N THR A 84 -1.74 11.09 -9.90
CA THR A 84 -3.08 10.74 -10.38
C THR A 84 -3.60 9.43 -9.78
N SER A 85 -4.93 9.33 -9.62
CA SER A 85 -5.61 8.09 -9.20
C SER A 85 -5.27 6.89 -10.10
N ARG A 86 -5.12 7.14 -11.41
CA ARG A 86 -4.72 6.11 -12.39
C ARG A 86 -3.32 5.59 -12.13
N GLU A 87 -2.32 6.45 -11.97
CA GLU A 87 -0.95 6.03 -11.68
C GLU A 87 -0.83 5.36 -10.30
N LEU A 88 -1.54 5.88 -9.29
CA LEU A 88 -1.65 5.25 -7.97
C LEU A 88 -2.17 3.81 -8.09
N SER A 89 -3.16 3.58 -8.95
CA SER A 89 -3.70 2.24 -9.21
C SER A 89 -2.72 1.31 -9.94
N GLN A 90 -1.63 1.84 -10.48
CA GLN A 90 -0.58 1.09 -11.21
C GLN A 90 0.68 0.85 -10.37
N LEU A 91 0.77 1.42 -9.15
CA LEU A 91 1.87 1.19 -8.22
C LEU A 91 2.20 -0.30 -8.05
N LYS A 92 3.48 -0.65 -8.05
CA LYS A 92 3.92 -2.03 -7.77
C LYS A 92 3.56 -2.40 -6.33
N GLY A 93 3.07 -3.62 -6.13
CA GLY A 93 2.62 -4.12 -4.83
C GLY A 93 1.43 -5.06 -4.97
N PRO A 94 1.16 -5.92 -3.98
CA PRO A 94 0.06 -6.85 -4.04
C PRO A 94 -1.26 -6.09 -3.97
N LYS A 95 -2.19 -6.54 -4.81
CA LYS A 95 -3.59 -6.16 -4.71
C LYS A 95 -4.14 -6.72 -3.40
N VAL A 96 -5.02 -5.97 -2.77
CA VAL A 96 -5.67 -6.38 -1.52
C VAL A 96 -7.09 -6.78 -1.85
N ALA A 97 -7.51 -7.97 -1.43
CA ALA A 97 -8.90 -8.39 -1.55
C ALA A 97 -9.77 -7.57 -0.59
N ARG A 98 -11.06 -7.38 -0.91
CA ARG A 98 -11.96 -6.56 -0.09
C ARG A 98 -12.04 -7.03 1.37
N GLY A 99 -12.00 -8.35 1.60
CA GLY A 99 -12.01 -8.92 2.96
C GLY A 99 -10.72 -8.70 3.75
N ASP A 100 -9.61 -8.37 3.07
CA ASP A 100 -8.28 -8.19 3.68
C ASP A 100 -7.90 -6.72 3.85
N LEU A 101 -8.85 -5.81 3.60
CA LEU A 101 -8.65 -4.37 3.70
C LEU A 101 -8.32 -3.97 5.13
N LYS A 102 -7.29 -3.14 5.27
CA LYS A 102 -6.82 -2.58 6.53
C LYS A 102 -6.74 -1.06 6.42
N ALA A 103 -6.87 -0.39 7.56
CA ALA A 103 -6.71 1.06 7.64
C ALA A 103 -5.43 1.51 6.91
N GLY A 104 -5.54 2.57 6.13
CA GLY A 104 -4.47 3.10 5.30
C GLY A 104 -4.39 2.51 3.88
N ASP A 105 -5.04 1.38 3.59
CA ASP A 105 -5.09 0.84 2.23
C ASP A 105 -5.77 1.83 1.26
N LEU A 106 -5.29 1.90 0.03
CA LEU A 106 -5.93 2.69 -1.01
C LEU A 106 -6.98 1.85 -1.72
N VAL A 107 -8.18 2.41 -1.84
CA VAL A 107 -9.29 1.80 -2.60
C VAL A 107 -9.56 2.64 -3.84
N PHE A 108 -9.75 1.97 -4.98
CA PHE A 108 -9.86 2.59 -6.30
C PHE A 108 -11.22 2.33 -6.91
N PHE A 109 -11.76 3.33 -7.59
CA PHE A 109 -13.09 3.29 -8.16
C PHE A 109 -13.11 3.72 -9.63
N LYS A 110 -14.11 3.22 -10.35
CA LYS A 110 -14.52 3.67 -11.68
C LYS A 110 -15.83 4.45 -11.53
N THR A 111 -15.75 5.76 -11.31
CA THR A 111 -16.94 6.59 -11.08
C THR A 111 -17.68 6.97 -12.36
N GLY A 112 -17.00 6.85 -13.51
CA GLY A 112 -17.55 7.11 -14.84
C GLY A 112 -17.24 8.52 -15.35
N GLN A 113 -16.42 9.29 -14.62
CA GLN A 113 -15.96 10.60 -15.07
C GLN A 113 -14.86 10.48 -16.13
N ARG A 114 -14.10 9.39 -16.11
CA ARG A 114 -13.06 9.08 -17.12
C ARG A 114 -13.02 7.58 -17.38
N SER A 115 -12.42 7.19 -18.51
CA SER A 115 -12.18 5.78 -18.81
C SER A 115 -11.23 5.14 -17.80
N GLY A 116 -11.58 3.98 -17.26
CA GLY A 116 -10.77 3.26 -16.28
C GLY A 116 -10.88 3.82 -14.85
N ILE A 117 -9.82 3.64 -14.05
CA ILE A 117 -9.77 4.20 -12.68
C ILE A 117 -9.70 5.72 -12.76
N ASP A 118 -10.65 6.38 -12.11
CA ASP A 118 -10.75 7.84 -12.08
C ASP A 118 -10.77 8.40 -10.66
N HIS A 119 -11.07 7.57 -9.66
CA HIS A 119 -11.19 7.99 -8.27
C HIS A 119 -10.44 7.08 -7.30
N VAL A 120 -9.97 7.66 -6.20
CA VAL A 120 -9.19 6.99 -5.15
C VAL A 120 -9.62 7.48 -3.77
N ALA A 121 -9.56 6.60 -2.77
CA ALA A 121 -9.83 6.92 -1.38
C ALA A 121 -8.89 6.17 -0.43
N ILE A 122 -8.83 6.63 0.82
CA ILE A 122 -8.08 5.98 1.90
C ILE A 122 -9.07 5.18 2.75
N TYR A 123 -8.83 3.88 2.90
CA TYR A 123 -9.65 3.02 3.73
C TYR A 123 -9.37 3.25 5.22
N LEU A 124 -10.43 3.32 6.03
CA LEU A 124 -10.36 3.60 7.46
C LEU A 124 -10.55 2.34 8.32
N GLY A 125 -10.94 1.21 7.71
CA GLY A 125 -11.46 0.06 8.45
C GLY A 125 -12.98 0.09 8.56
N ASN A 126 -13.55 -1.08 8.89
CA ASN A 126 -14.99 -1.25 9.11
C ASN A 126 -15.86 -0.76 7.94
N ASP A 127 -15.49 -1.11 6.71
CA ASP A 127 -16.18 -0.75 5.47
C ASP A 127 -16.22 0.76 5.17
N ARG A 128 -15.52 1.59 5.96
CA ARG A 128 -15.44 3.04 5.81
C ARG A 128 -14.20 3.48 5.05
N PHE A 129 -14.31 4.58 4.31
CA PHE A 129 -13.20 5.23 3.65
C PHE A 129 -13.39 6.76 3.63
N VAL A 130 -12.28 7.49 3.52
CA VAL A 130 -12.28 8.95 3.37
C VAL A 130 -11.78 9.34 1.98
N HIS A 131 -12.45 10.32 1.37
CA HIS A 131 -12.13 10.78 0.02
C HIS A 131 -12.52 12.23 -0.20
N ALA A 132 -11.90 12.87 -1.20
CA ALA A 132 -12.35 14.14 -1.76
C ALA A 132 -13.21 13.84 -3.02
N PRO A 133 -14.54 14.02 -3.00
CA PRO A 133 -15.45 13.44 -4.00
C PRO A 133 -15.43 14.13 -5.36
N ARG A 134 -15.75 15.42 -5.40
CA ARG A 134 -15.96 16.23 -6.60
C ARG A 134 -16.15 17.71 -6.24
N SER A 135 -16.09 18.58 -7.24
CA SER A 135 -16.35 20.01 -7.10
C SER A 135 -17.72 20.28 -6.47
N GLY A 136 -17.76 21.25 -5.55
CA GLY A 136 -18.96 21.60 -4.77
C GLY A 136 -19.18 20.74 -3.54
N GLU A 137 -18.30 19.77 -3.26
CA GLU A 137 -18.33 18.96 -2.03
C GLU A 137 -16.99 19.06 -1.29
N SER A 138 -16.96 18.54 -0.06
CA SER A 138 -15.75 18.49 0.78
C SER A 138 -15.29 17.05 0.99
N VAL A 139 -14.05 16.91 1.48
CA VAL A 139 -13.53 15.65 1.98
C VAL A 139 -14.48 15.11 3.03
N ARG A 140 -14.89 13.84 2.88
CA ARG A 140 -15.84 13.18 3.77
C ARG A 140 -15.56 11.70 3.91
N VAL A 141 -16.26 11.08 4.87
CA VAL A 141 -16.31 9.64 5.05
C VAL A 141 -17.51 9.06 4.31
N ASP A 142 -17.29 7.95 3.62
CA ASP A 142 -18.32 7.14 2.98
C ASP A 142 -18.10 5.65 3.29
N HIS A 143 -19.07 4.81 2.90
CA HIS A 143 -19.06 3.36 3.16
C HIS A 143 -19.07 2.58 1.85
N LEU A 144 -18.23 1.54 1.74
CA LEU A 144 -18.13 0.72 0.53
C LEU A 144 -19.43 -0.06 0.26
N SER A 145 -20.19 -0.40 1.31
CA SER A 145 -21.50 -1.06 1.25
C SER A 145 -22.60 -0.22 0.62
N LYS A 146 -22.44 1.11 0.49
CA LYS A 146 -23.41 1.92 -0.25
C LYS A 146 -23.51 1.43 -1.70
N PRO A 147 -24.72 1.26 -2.28
CA PRO A 147 -24.89 0.71 -3.63
C PRO A 147 -24.07 1.43 -4.71
N TYR A 148 -23.95 2.75 -4.61
CA TYR A 148 -23.14 3.56 -5.53
C TYR A 148 -21.67 3.12 -5.53
N TRP A 149 -21.08 2.94 -4.34
CA TRP A 149 -19.67 2.60 -4.15
C TRP A 149 -19.39 1.12 -4.40
N THR A 150 -20.31 0.23 -4.02
CA THR A 150 -20.20 -1.20 -4.31
C THR A 150 -20.09 -1.47 -5.81
N LYS A 151 -20.92 -0.80 -6.63
CA LYS A 151 -20.89 -0.95 -8.10
C LYS A 151 -19.62 -0.38 -8.75
N ARG A 152 -18.95 0.56 -8.09
CA ARG A 152 -17.81 1.31 -8.64
C ARG A 152 -16.47 0.86 -8.12
N PHE A 153 -16.45 0.07 -7.03
CA PHE A 153 -15.23 -0.48 -6.47
C PHE A 153 -14.54 -1.35 -7.52
N ALA A 154 -13.27 -1.06 -7.77
CA ALA A 154 -12.52 -1.71 -8.84
C ALA A 154 -11.34 -2.52 -8.31
N SER A 155 -10.57 -1.97 -7.37
CA SER A 155 -9.43 -2.66 -6.76
C SER A 155 -8.98 -1.96 -5.48
N ALA A 156 -8.12 -2.61 -4.72
CA ALA A 156 -7.43 -1.99 -3.59
C ALA A 156 -5.94 -2.34 -3.58
N LYS A 157 -5.13 -1.45 -3.01
CA LYS A 157 -3.67 -1.62 -2.87
C LYS A 157 -3.19 -1.18 -1.50
N ARG A 158 -2.22 -1.93 -0.98
CA ARG A 158 -1.45 -1.55 0.20
C ARG A 158 -0.14 -0.92 -0.23
N VAL A 159 -0.04 0.40 -0.06
CA VAL A 159 1.13 1.17 -0.49
C VAL A 159 2.28 1.05 0.51
N LEU A 160 1.98 1.08 1.81
CA LEU A 160 2.97 0.88 2.87
C LEU A 160 3.08 -0.61 3.14
N GLN A 161 3.88 -1.27 2.32
CA GLN A 161 4.42 -2.59 2.66
C GLN A 161 5.72 -2.36 3.43
N GLN A 162 5.93 -3.18 4.46
CA GLN A 162 7.21 -3.29 5.17
C GLN A 162 8.38 -3.34 4.18
N PRO A 163 9.58 -2.86 4.55
CA PRO A 163 10.78 -3.24 3.81
C PRO A 163 10.80 -4.77 3.70
N THR A 164 10.56 -5.28 2.50
CA THR A 164 10.70 -6.70 2.22
C THR A 164 12.19 -6.99 2.34
N LEU A 165 12.55 -7.81 3.35
CA LEU A 165 13.87 -8.43 3.53
C LEU A 165 14.28 -9.36 2.36
N ALA A 166 13.71 -9.19 1.17
CA ALA A 166 13.92 -10.02 -0.01
C ALA A 166 14.48 -9.24 -1.22
N ALA A 167 14.89 -7.98 -1.06
CA ALA A 167 15.46 -7.18 -2.16
C ALA A 167 17.00 -7.23 -2.29
N GLU A 168 17.72 -8.01 -1.46
CA GLU A 168 19.20 -8.08 -1.53
C GLU A 168 19.80 -9.38 -2.09
N THR A 169 19.01 -10.33 -2.59
CA THR A 169 19.59 -11.49 -3.31
C THR A 169 18.91 -11.69 -4.65
N SER A 170 19.09 -10.73 -5.56
CA SER A 170 19.14 -11.07 -6.99
C SER A 170 20.62 -11.11 -7.38
N PRO A 171 21.15 -12.24 -7.88
CA PRO A 171 22.49 -12.24 -8.44
C PRO A 171 22.48 -11.32 -9.65
N VAL A 172 23.42 -10.37 -9.67
CA VAL A 172 23.72 -9.63 -10.88
C VAL A 172 24.19 -10.67 -11.90
N ALA A 173 23.33 -10.97 -12.87
CA ALA A 173 23.67 -11.81 -13.99
C ALA A 173 24.70 -11.05 -14.82
N ASP A 174 25.97 -11.45 -14.67
CA ASP A 174 27.06 -11.07 -15.55
C ASP A 174 26.70 -11.52 -16.97
N LYS A 175 26.48 -10.55 -17.86
CA LYS A 175 26.31 -10.83 -19.29
C LYS A 175 27.70 -10.95 -19.89
N PRO A 176 28.08 -12.08 -20.52
CA PRO A 176 29.35 -12.14 -21.22
C PRO A 176 29.36 -11.15 -22.39
N ARG A 177 30.30 -10.21 -22.32
CA ARG A 177 30.61 -9.26 -23.38
C ARG A 177 31.33 -9.99 -24.51
N THR A 178 30.59 -10.47 -25.50
CA THR A 178 31.18 -10.93 -26.76
C THR A 178 31.72 -9.72 -27.54
N LYS A 179 33.03 -9.51 -27.49
CA LYS A 179 33.71 -8.61 -28.43
C LYS A 179 33.82 -9.32 -29.77
N ARG A 180 33.20 -8.70 -30.78
CA ARG A 180 33.34 -8.98 -32.21
C ARG A 180 34.81 -9.14 -32.60
N THR A 181 35.10 -10.24 -33.29
CA THR A 181 36.33 -10.48 -34.03
C THR A 181 36.51 -9.41 -35.12
N ARG A 182 37.72 -8.87 -35.22
CA ARG A 182 38.19 -8.12 -36.40
C ARG A 182 38.43 -9.14 -37.51
N LYS A 183 37.81 -8.93 -38.67
CA LYS A 183 38.19 -9.62 -39.91
C LYS A 183 39.29 -8.80 -40.59
N SER A 184 40.35 -9.50 -40.96
CA SER A 184 41.47 -9.09 -41.81
C SER A 184 41.03 -8.63 -43.19
#